data_AF-A0A947G4D7-F1
#
_entry.id   AF-A0A947G4D7-F1
#
_cell.length_a   1.000
_cell.length_b   1.000
_cell.length_c   1.000
_cell.angle_alpha   90.00
_cell.angle_beta   90.00
_cell.angle_gamma   90.00
#
_symmetry.space_group_name_H-M   'P 1'
#
loop_
_entity.id
_entity.type
_entity.pdbx_description
1 polymer ?
#
loop_
_entity_poly.entity_id
_entity_poly.type
_entity_poly.pdbx_seq_one_letter_code
_entity_poly.pdbx_strand_id
1 'polypeptide(L)'
;LLSLCSDAKGRKATAEKAGVSESQLLKWANMADLMRVSGIGGEYAELLKASGVDTIKELRTRNAENLAEKAKQINEAKSLTRVVPSASVISGWISKAKEMEPKITH
;
A
#
# COMPACT_ATOMS: atom_id res chain seq x y z
N LEU A 1 11.82 5.90 7.06
CA LEU A 1 10.41 5.76 7.46
C LEU A 1 10.07 4.34 7.91
N LEU A 2 10.09 3.34 7.02
CA LEU A 2 9.73 1.94 7.32
C LEU A 2 10.47 1.33 8.54
N SER A 3 11.76 1.62 8.69
CA SER A 3 12.57 1.12 9.84
C SER A 3 12.24 1.78 11.18
N LEU A 4 11.61 2.96 11.18
CA LEU A 4 11.32 3.75 12.38
C LEU A 4 9.83 3.69 12.76
N CYS A 5 8.98 3.29 11.82
CA CYS A 5 7.52 3.33 11.94
C CYS A 5 6.87 1.96 11.70
N SER A 6 7.67 0.89 11.66
CA SER A 6 7.22 -0.49 11.52
C SER A 6 6.30 -0.93 12.65
N ASP A 7 6.60 -0.50 13.88
CA ASP A 7 5.89 -0.83 15.12
C ASP A 7 5.22 0.41 15.75
N ALA A 8 4.25 0.17 16.62
CA ALA A 8 3.45 1.23 17.25
C ALA A 8 4.29 2.20 18.09
N LYS A 9 5.30 1.70 18.80
CA LYS A 9 6.17 2.54 19.65
C LYS A 9 7.02 3.49 18.80
N GLY A 10 7.62 2.98 17.73
CA GLY A 10 8.37 3.79 16.77
C GLY A 10 7.51 4.84 16.08
N ARG A 11 6.26 4.49 15.70
CA ARG A 11 5.29 5.45 15.14
C ARG A 11 4.98 6.58 16.11
N LYS A 12 4.66 6.27 17.37
CA LYS A 12 4.36 7.29 18.39
C LYS A 12 5.53 8.25 18.62
N ALA A 13 6.73 7.72 18.80
CA ALA A 13 7.93 8.54 18.98
C ALA A 13 8.24 9.41 17.76
N THR A 14 7.97 8.90 16.55
CA THR A 14 8.16 9.66 15.31
C THR A 14 7.08 10.73 15.12
N ALA A 15 5.84 10.43 15.51
CA ALA A 15 4.71 11.35 15.46
C ALA A 15 4.98 12.60 16.31
N GLU A 16 5.41 12.40 17.55
CA GLU A 16 5.74 13.47 18.49
C GLU A 16 6.90 14.34 17.97
N LYS A 17 7.94 13.72 17.40
CA LYS A 17 9.11 14.45 16.86
C LYS A 17 8.82 15.22 15.58
N ALA A 18 8.00 14.65 14.69
CA ALA A 18 7.73 15.23 13.37
C ALA A 18 6.48 16.13 13.35
N GLY A 19 5.70 16.18 14.46
CA GLY A 19 4.48 16.99 14.54
C GLY A 19 3.36 16.50 13.62
N VAL A 20 3.32 15.19 13.34
CA VAL A 20 2.33 14.56 12.45
C VAL A 20 1.53 13.52 13.23
N SER A 21 0.33 13.17 12.76
CA SER A 21 -0.47 12.16 13.43
C SER A 21 0.12 10.74 13.26
N GLU A 22 -0.05 9.89 14.27
CA GLU A 22 0.29 8.47 14.18
C GLU A 22 -0.45 7.78 13.02
N SER A 23 -1.67 8.22 12.71
CA SER A 23 -2.46 7.71 11.60
C SER A 23 -1.87 8.07 10.22
N GLN A 24 -1.31 9.27 10.06
CA GLN A 24 -0.57 9.64 8.85
C GLN A 24 0.71 8.82 8.70
N LEU A 25 1.46 8.64 9.79
CA LEU A 25 2.67 7.81 9.77
C LEU A 25 2.35 6.35 9.46
N LEU A 26 1.27 5.81 10.02
CA LEU A 26 0.82 4.45 9.69
C LEU A 26 0.44 4.36 8.21
N LYS A 27 -0.30 5.34 7.67
CA LYS A 27 -0.61 5.40 6.23
C LYS A 27 0.66 5.38 5.38
N TRP A 28 1.65 6.22 5.70
CA TRP A 28 2.90 6.27 4.94
C TRP A 28 3.75 5.02 5.10
N ALA A 29 3.78 4.42 6.30
CA ALA A 29 4.52 3.19 6.57
C ALA A 29 3.93 2.01 5.78
N ASN A 30 2.60 1.90 5.75
CA ASN A 30 1.86 0.92 4.95
C ASN A 30 2.11 1.08 3.44
N MET A 31 2.02 2.32 2.92
CA MET A 31 2.33 2.60 1.52
C MET A 31 3.79 2.27 1.19
N ALA A 32 4.72 2.62 2.09
CA ALA A 32 6.12 2.29 1.92
C ALA A 32 6.37 0.77 1.93
N ASP A 33 5.59 -0.01 2.70
CA ASP A 33 5.65 -1.46 2.69
C ASP A 33 5.18 -2.04 1.35
N LEU A 34 4.04 -1.55 0.83
CA LEU A 34 3.54 -1.92 -0.50
C LEU A 34 4.55 -1.58 -1.61
N MET A 35 5.21 -0.42 -1.54
CA MET A 35 6.22 0.00 -2.52
C MET A 35 7.47 -0.89 -2.57
N ARG A 36 7.67 -1.79 -1.59
CA ARG A 36 8.74 -2.80 -1.67
C ARG A 36 8.46 -3.84 -2.75
N VAL A 37 7.19 -4.02 -3.16
CA VAL A 37 6.83 -4.91 -4.26
C VAL A 37 7.26 -4.25 -5.56
N SER A 38 8.18 -4.89 -6.28
CA SER A 38 8.68 -4.38 -7.56
C SER A 38 7.52 -4.15 -8.55
N GLY A 39 7.38 -2.89 -8.99
CA GLY A 39 6.31 -2.41 -9.86
C GLY A 39 5.26 -1.56 -9.15
N ILE A 40 5.27 -1.48 -7.82
CA ILE A 40 4.40 -0.60 -7.04
C ILE A 40 5.15 0.69 -6.70
N GLY A 41 4.85 1.76 -7.44
CA GLY A 41 5.29 3.13 -7.12
C GLY A 41 4.33 3.82 -6.14
N GLY A 42 4.62 5.08 -5.80
CA GLY A 42 3.80 5.87 -4.87
C GLY A 42 2.34 6.03 -5.33
N GLU A 43 2.12 6.31 -6.62
CA GLU A 43 0.78 6.45 -7.20
C GLU A 43 -0.02 5.14 -7.14
N TYR A 44 0.64 4.00 -7.42
CA TYR A 44 -0.02 2.69 -7.31
C TYR A 44 -0.26 2.29 -5.85
N ALA A 45 0.65 2.62 -4.92
CA ALA A 45 0.42 2.40 -3.50
C ALA A 45 -0.79 3.21 -2.99
N GLU A 46 -0.95 4.44 -3.47
CA GLU A 46 -2.11 5.27 -3.15
C GLU A 46 -3.40 4.73 -3.77
N LEU A 47 -3.35 4.29 -5.03
CA LEU A 47 -4.48 3.66 -5.71
C LEU A 47 -4.92 2.37 -5.02
N LEU A 48 -3.97 1.51 -4.63
CA LEU A 48 -4.23 0.27 -3.90
C LEU A 48 -4.88 0.57 -2.55
N LYS A 49 -4.34 1.53 -1.81
CA LYS A 49 -4.94 2.01 -0.56
C LYS A 49 -6.37 2.50 -0.78
N ALA A 50 -6.59 3.35 -1.77
CA ALA A 50 -7.92 3.87 -2.09
C ALA A 50 -8.88 2.76 -2.55
N SER A 51 -8.34 1.66 -3.08
CA SER A 51 -9.09 0.44 -3.45
C SER A 51 -9.34 -0.50 -2.25
N GLY A 52 -8.83 -0.18 -1.07
CA GLY A 52 -8.99 -0.94 0.18
C GLY A 52 -7.89 -1.98 0.42
N VAL A 53 -6.70 -1.78 -0.15
CA VAL A 53 -5.50 -2.59 0.12
C VAL A 53 -4.47 -1.70 0.79
N ASP A 54 -4.38 -1.77 2.11
CA ASP A 54 -3.44 -0.98 2.91
C ASP A 54 -2.15 -1.74 3.18
N THR A 55 -2.16 -3.07 3.19
CA THR A 55 -1.03 -3.89 3.64
C THR A 55 -0.64 -4.98 2.64
N ILE A 56 0.61 -5.44 2.73
CA ILE A 56 1.08 -6.62 1.99
C ILE A 56 0.20 -7.85 2.32
N LYS A 57 -0.24 -8.00 3.58
CA LYS A 57 -1.10 -9.12 4.01
C LYS A 57 -2.42 -9.13 3.25
N GLU A 58 -3.06 -7.97 3.09
CA GLU A 58 -4.28 -7.85 2.31
C GLU A 58 -4.02 -8.08 0.83
N LEU A 59 -2.93 -7.53 0.28
CA LEU A 59 -2.62 -7.71 -1.14
C LEU A 59 -2.52 -9.19 -1.53
N ARG A 60 -1.94 -10.05 -0.68
CA ARG A 60 -1.80 -11.50 -0.92
C ARG A 60 -3.11 -12.25 -1.14
N THR A 61 -4.20 -11.76 -0.54
CA THR A 61 -5.49 -12.46 -0.49
C THR A 61 -6.49 -11.90 -1.50
N ARG A 62 -6.14 -10.83 -2.22
CA ARG A 62 -7.02 -10.22 -3.21
C ARG A 62 -7.15 -11.07 -4.47
N ASN A 63 -8.32 -10.98 -5.09
CA ASN A 63 -8.54 -11.41 -6.47
C ASN A 63 -8.10 -10.28 -7.42
N ALA A 64 -7.27 -10.63 -8.41
CA ALA A 64 -6.65 -9.66 -9.31
C ALA A 64 -7.67 -8.94 -10.22
N GLU A 65 -8.69 -9.65 -10.70
CA GLU A 65 -9.72 -9.08 -11.59
C GLU A 65 -10.60 -8.08 -10.83
N ASN A 66 -11.10 -8.49 -9.66
CA ASN A 66 -11.91 -7.63 -8.80
C ASN A 66 -11.14 -6.38 -8.36
N LEU A 67 -9.84 -6.53 -8.06
CA LEU A 67 -9.00 -5.42 -7.67
C LEU A 67 -8.70 -4.48 -8.84
N ALA A 68 -8.52 -5.00 -10.06
CA ALA A 68 -8.36 -4.19 -11.27
C ALA A 68 -9.59 -3.35 -11.56
N GLU A 69 -10.78 -3.96 -11.49
CA GLU A 69 -12.04 -3.27 -11.72
C GLU A 69 -12.27 -2.16 -10.67
N LYS A 70 -12.04 -2.48 -9.39
CA LYS A 70 -12.16 -1.48 -8.32
C LYS A 70 -11.12 -0.36 -8.46
N ALA A 71 -9.88 -0.69 -8.81
CA ALA A 71 -8.83 0.31 -9.06
C ALA A 71 -9.22 1.22 -10.23
N LYS A 72 -9.84 0.68 -11.29
CA LYS A 72 -10.35 1.48 -12.40
C LYS A 72 -11.44 2.47 -11.94
N GLN A 73 -12.46 1.98 -11.22
CA GLN A 73 -13.54 2.83 -10.69
C GLN A 73 -13.01 3.95 -9.80
N ILE A 74 -12.06 3.63 -8.91
CA ILE A 74 -11.43 4.63 -8.03
C ILE A 74 -10.60 5.63 -8.83
N ASN A 75 -9.87 5.18 -9.85
CA ASN A 75 -9.04 6.07 -10.67
C ASN A 75 -9.87 6.98 -11.57
N GLU A 76 -11.04 6.54 -12.04
CA GLU A 76 -12.00 7.39 -12.74
C GLU A 76 -12.52 8.51 -11.85
N ALA A 77 -12.74 8.24 -10.55
CA ALA A 77 -13.22 9.24 -9.60
C ALA A 77 -12.12 10.18 -9.07
N LYS A 78 -10.89 9.69 -8.92
CA LYS A 78 -9.83 10.40 -8.18
C LYS A 78 -8.58 10.73 -8.99
N SER A 79 -8.44 10.18 -10.20
CA SER A 79 -7.30 10.39 -11.09
C SER A 79 -5.93 10.25 -10.40
N LEU A 80 -5.76 9.14 -9.67
CA LEU A 80 -4.57 8.86 -8.86
C LEU A 80 -3.37 8.38 -9.67
N THR A 81 -3.62 7.69 -10.80
CA THR A 81 -2.59 7.20 -11.70
C THR A 81 -2.92 7.58 -13.15
N ARG A 82 -1.88 7.82 -13.95
CA ARG A 82 -2.04 8.06 -15.40
C ARG A 82 -2.49 6.80 -16.15
N VAL A 83 -2.02 5.64 -15.70
CA VAL A 83 -2.35 4.34 -16.28
C VAL A 83 -2.92 3.46 -15.17
N VAL A 84 -4.09 2.86 -15.43
CA VAL A 84 -4.70 1.90 -14.50
C VAL A 84 -4.01 0.55 -14.68
N PRO A 85 -3.56 -0.12 -13.61
CA PRO A 85 -2.91 -1.41 -13.72
C PRO A 85 -3.92 -2.47 -14.17
N SER A 86 -3.52 -3.33 -15.12
CA SER A 86 -4.35 -4.45 -15.57
C SER A 86 -4.37 -5.57 -14.54
N ALA A 87 -5.33 -6.50 -14.67
CA ALA A 87 -5.40 -7.68 -13.81
C ALA A 87 -4.11 -8.54 -13.84
N SER A 88 -3.39 -8.57 -14.97
CA SER A 88 -2.11 -9.27 -15.09
C SER A 88 -0.97 -8.58 -14.32
N VAL A 89 -0.95 -7.23 -14.32
CA VAL A 89 0.01 -6.48 -13.50
C VAL A 89 -0.27 -6.70 -12.02
N ILE A 90 -1.54 -6.64 -11.63
CA ILE A 90 -1.97 -6.86 -10.26
C ILE A 90 -1.70 -8.29 -9.80
N SER A 91 -1.93 -9.30 -10.65
CA SER A 91 -1.62 -10.69 -10.32
C SER A 91 -0.12 -10.88 -10.06
N GLY A 92 0.74 -10.22 -10.85
CA GLY A 92 2.18 -10.18 -10.61
C GLY A 92 2.55 -9.55 -9.26
N TRP A 93 1.86 -8.47 -8.85
CA TRP A 93 2.04 -7.89 -7.53
C TRP A 93 1.58 -8.82 -6.41
N ILE A 94 0.45 -9.50 -6.57
CA ILE A 94 -0.08 -10.47 -5.60
C ILE A 94 0.91 -11.63 -5.41
N SER A 95 1.45 -12.18 -6.49
CA SER A 95 2.44 -13.27 -6.43
C SER A 95 3.71 -12.84 -5.69
N LYS A 96 4.28 -11.68 -6.05
CA LYS A 96 5.44 -11.12 -5.33
C LYS A 96 5.12 -10.85 -3.86
N ALA A 97 3.94 -10.32 -3.57
CA ALA A 97 3.52 -10.04 -2.20
C ALA A 97 3.44 -11.30 -1.34
N LYS A 98 3.08 -12.46 -1.92
CA LYS A 98 3.03 -13.77 -1.22
C LYS A 98 4.41 -14.27 -0.80
N GLU A 99 5.45 -13.97 -1.55
CA GLU A 99 6.83 -14.38 -1.28
C GLU A 99 7.55 -13.46 -0.28
N MET A 100 6.98 -12.30 0.02
CA MET A 100 7.60 -11.33 0.92
C MET A 100 7.20 -11.57 2.37
N GLU A 101 7.86 -10.91 3.31
CA GLU A 101 7.35 -10.75 4.68
C GLU A 101 6.86 -9.30 4.89
N PRO A 102 5.66 -9.13 5.48
CA PRO A 102 5.15 -7.80 5.80
C PRO A 102 6.03 -7.18 6.88
N LYS A 103 6.52 -5.95 6.66
CA LYS A 103 7.40 -5.27 7.63
C LYS A 103 6.62 -4.45 8.65
N ILE A 104 5.34 -4.18 8.40
CA ILE A 104 4.50 -3.45 9.35
C ILE A 104 3.90 -4.41 10.38
N THR A 105 4.16 -4.13 11.64
CA THR A 105 3.50 -4.71 12.80
C THR A 105 2.45 -3.72 13.31
N HIS A 106 1.22 -4.21 13.46
CA HIS A 106 0.09 -3.42 13.96
C HIS A 106 0.16 -3.32 15.48
#